data_AF-A0A7S1JPM1-F1
#
_entry.id   AF-A0A7S1JPM1-F1
#
_cell.length_a   1.000
_cell.length_b   1.000
_cell.length_c   1.000
_cell.angle_alpha   90.00
_cell.angle_beta   90.00
_cell.angle_gamma   90.00
#
_symmetry.space_group_name_H-M   'P 1'
#
loop_
_entity.id
_entity.type
_entity.pdbx_description
1 polymer ?
#
loop_
_entity_poly.entity_id
_entity_poly.type
_entity_poly.pdbx_seq_one_letter_code
_entity_poly.pdbx_strand_id
1 'polypeptide(L)'
;HTALAKISSRLCCTSPAVGSTVAAALVPHIDALMVPVAGVMGYRPLRRSRDVRRPHWLVRLHYVLVTGGDWKGNEGLLRLAQHHGRLTALRIQLRADDLQRIGTKAVVDRRPPSVRQFTLYGHRLGEDLQLTRMWFSVGLSAWPERFRVRADAGDPGCEEVGRGTEYSSFRSMIIERLAPQRLRLVSCRSWQPLSAEYDRISALIHQPT
;
A
#
# COMPACT_ATOMS: atom_id res chain seq x y z
N HIS A 1 -9.19 4.00 18.73
CA HIS A 1 -9.86 3.20 17.67
C HIS A 1 -9.41 1.73 17.55
N THR A 2 -8.17 1.35 17.92
CA THR A 2 -7.63 -0.03 17.79
C THR A 2 -8.27 -1.05 18.76
N ALA A 3 -8.78 -0.61 19.91
CA ALA A 3 -9.46 -1.48 20.88
C ALA A 3 -10.78 -2.06 20.33
N LEU A 4 -11.50 -1.27 19.53
CA LEU A 4 -12.78 -1.66 18.92
C LEU A 4 -12.60 -2.86 17.99
N ALA A 5 -11.57 -2.86 17.14
CA ALA A 5 -11.28 -3.98 16.24
C ALA A 5 -10.89 -5.28 16.97
N LYS A 6 -10.17 -5.18 18.10
CA LYS A 6 -9.81 -6.35 18.93
C LYS A 6 -11.04 -6.98 19.58
N ILE A 7 -11.91 -6.14 20.14
CA ILE A 7 -13.16 -6.56 20.78
C ILE A 7 -14.08 -7.19 19.72
N SER A 8 -14.22 -6.56 18.56
CA SER A 8 -15.03 -7.06 17.44
C SER A 8 -14.57 -8.44 16.92
N SER A 9 -13.27 -8.70 16.80
CA SER A 9 -12.79 -9.99 16.29
C SER A 9 -13.11 -11.17 17.21
N ARG A 10 -13.01 -10.97 18.54
CA ARG A 10 -13.32 -12.03 19.51
C ARG A 10 -14.82 -12.27 19.61
N LEU A 11 -15.62 -11.19 19.53
CA LEU A 11 -17.08 -11.25 19.52
C LEU A 11 -17.62 -11.94 18.25
N CYS A 12 -16.98 -11.77 17.10
CA CYS A 12 -17.39 -12.48 15.88
C CYS A 12 -17.36 -14.01 16.00
N CYS A 13 -16.62 -14.56 16.96
CA CYS A 13 -16.48 -16.00 17.16
C CYS A 13 -17.42 -16.58 18.22
N THR A 14 -18.21 -15.76 18.93
CA THR A 14 -19.07 -16.25 20.03
C THR A 14 -20.38 -16.84 19.52
N SER A 15 -20.97 -16.27 18.45
CA SER A 15 -22.09 -16.86 17.73
C SER A 15 -22.29 -16.20 16.35
N PRO A 16 -22.99 -16.85 15.39
CA PRO A 16 -23.32 -16.25 14.10
C PRO A 16 -24.14 -14.96 14.22
N ALA A 17 -25.04 -14.88 15.21
CA ALA A 17 -25.85 -13.70 15.49
C ALA A 17 -24.97 -12.52 15.94
N VAL A 18 -24.05 -12.75 16.88
CA VAL A 18 -23.13 -11.71 17.35
C VAL A 18 -22.21 -11.24 16.22
N GLY A 19 -21.67 -12.16 15.42
CA GLY A 19 -20.85 -11.80 14.26
C GLY A 19 -21.61 -10.94 13.25
N SER A 20 -22.89 -11.24 12.99
CA SER A 20 -23.74 -10.44 12.11
C SER A 20 -23.99 -9.04 12.65
N THR A 21 -24.23 -8.90 13.96
CA THR A 21 -24.39 -7.61 14.64
C THR A 21 -23.11 -6.77 14.56
N VAL A 22 -21.94 -7.38 14.84
CA VAL A 22 -20.65 -6.70 14.69
C VAL A 22 -20.43 -6.24 13.25
N ALA A 23 -20.74 -7.08 12.27
CA ALA A 23 -20.64 -6.74 10.88
C ALA A 23 -21.54 -5.56 10.50
N ALA A 24 -22.79 -5.54 10.98
CA ALA A 24 -23.73 -4.44 10.75
C ALA A 24 -23.22 -3.12 11.36
N ALA A 25 -22.68 -3.16 12.58
CA ALA A 25 -22.12 -1.99 13.26
C ALA A 25 -20.86 -1.43 12.57
N LEU A 26 -20.06 -2.28 11.92
CA LEU A 26 -18.85 -1.84 11.22
C LEU A 26 -19.12 -1.20 9.86
N VAL A 27 -20.20 -1.55 9.17
CA VAL A 27 -20.52 -1.00 7.83
C VAL A 27 -20.52 0.54 7.80
N PRO A 28 -21.23 1.27 8.68
CA PRO A 28 -21.22 2.73 8.63
C PRO A 28 -19.83 3.32 8.89
N HIS A 29 -19.02 2.70 9.74
CA HIS A 29 -17.65 3.15 10.00
C HIS A 29 -16.75 2.93 8.78
N ILE A 30 -16.87 1.78 8.13
CA ILE A 30 -16.14 1.49 6.89
C ILE A 30 -16.60 2.44 5.77
N ASP A 31 -17.91 2.69 5.64
CA ASP A 31 -18.45 3.64 4.66
C ASP A 31 -17.81 5.03 4.84
N ALA A 32 -17.71 5.53 6.07
CA ALA A 32 -17.06 6.82 6.36
C ALA A 32 -15.55 6.81 6.01
N LEU A 33 -14.83 5.76 6.38
CA LEU A 33 -13.39 5.62 6.08
C LEU A 33 -13.09 5.44 4.58
N MET A 34 -14.06 4.97 3.79
CA MET A 34 -13.91 4.77 2.36
C MET A 34 -14.18 6.03 1.53
N VAL A 35 -14.78 7.08 2.11
CA VAL A 35 -15.08 8.35 1.41
C VAL A 35 -13.86 8.92 0.67
N PRO A 36 -12.66 9.04 1.27
CA PRO A 36 -11.49 9.63 0.61
C PRO A 36 -11.00 8.87 -0.63
N VAL A 37 -11.38 7.60 -0.78
CA VAL A 37 -10.93 6.72 -1.88
C VAL A 37 -12.09 6.17 -2.70
N ALA A 38 -13.30 6.70 -2.53
CA ALA A 38 -14.51 6.14 -3.15
C ALA A 38 -14.47 6.13 -4.69
N GLY A 39 -13.70 7.04 -5.31
CA GLY A 39 -13.51 7.09 -6.76
C GLY A 39 -12.66 5.93 -7.31
N VAL A 40 -11.68 5.45 -6.54
CA VAL A 40 -10.67 4.47 -6.99
C VAL A 40 -10.81 3.10 -6.31
N MET A 41 -11.45 3.04 -5.15
CA MET A 41 -11.60 1.82 -4.36
C MET A 41 -13.02 1.68 -3.76
N GLY A 42 -13.53 0.46 -3.72
CA GLY A 42 -14.81 0.10 -3.11
C GLY A 42 -14.76 -1.27 -2.46
N TYR A 43 -15.80 -1.61 -1.71
CA TYR A 43 -15.89 -2.89 -1.00
C TYR A 43 -17.30 -3.51 -1.12
N ARG A 44 -18.04 -3.17 -2.19
CA ARG A 44 -19.42 -3.62 -2.39
C ARG A 44 -19.58 -5.15 -2.31
N PRO A 45 -18.67 -5.98 -2.86
CA PRO A 45 -18.75 -7.45 -2.71
C PRO A 45 -18.71 -7.89 -1.25
N LEU A 46 -17.82 -7.31 -0.44
CA LEU A 46 -17.72 -7.59 0.99
C LEU A 46 -18.94 -7.09 1.77
N ARG A 47 -19.41 -5.87 1.44
CA ARG A 47 -20.57 -5.24 2.08
C ARG A 47 -21.83 -6.10 1.95
N ARG A 48 -22.07 -6.67 0.76
CA ARG A 48 -23.27 -7.45 0.42
C ARG A 48 -23.13 -8.97 0.59
N SER A 49 -21.95 -9.45 0.96
CA SER A 49 -21.71 -10.88 1.11
C SER A 49 -22.66 -11.51 2.13
N ARG A 50 -23.08 -12.75 1.88
CA ARG A 50 -23.81 -13.61 2.84
C ARG A 50 -22.93 -14.68 3.45
N ASP A 51 -21.62 -14.64 3.19
CA ASP A 51 -20.66 -15.60 3.69
C ASP A 51 -20.53 -15.49 5.22
N VAL A 52 -20.43 -16.63 5.90
CA VAL A 52 -20.24 -16.73 7.35
C VAL A 52 -18.98 -16.02 7.84
N ARG A 53 -17.98 -15.83 6.97
CA ARG A 53 -16.72 -15.12 7.23
C ARG A 53 -16.83 -13.60 7.02
N ARG A 54 -17.95 -13.08 6.50
CA ARG A 54 -18.15 -11.64 6.29
C ARG A 54 -17.80 -10.78 7.52
N PRO A 55 -18.21 -11.12 8.75
CA PRO A 55 -17.83 -10.35 9.93
C PRO A 55 -16.31 -10.24 10.09
N HIS A 56 -15.58 -11.34 9.89
CA HIS A 56 -14.12 -11.37 9.98
C HIS A 56 -13.45 -10.52 8.91
N TRP A 57 -13.98 -10.54 7.70
CA TRP A 57 -13.53 -9.68 6.61
C TRP A 57 -13.75 -8.20 6.92
N LEU A 58 -14.93 -7.81 7.39
CA LEU A 58 -15.20 -6.41 7.74
C LEU A 58 -14.34 -5.92 8.92
N VAL A 59 -14.09 -6.77 9.92
CA VAL A 59 -13.14 -6.45 11.01
C VAL A 59 -11.74 -6.19 10.47
N ARG A 60 -11.23 -7.04 9.56
CA ARG A 60 -9.92 -6.86 8.94
C ARG A 60 -9.85 -5.61 8.08
N LEU A 61 -10.87 -5.37 7.25
CA LEU A 61 -10.94 -4.17 6.41
C LEU A 61 -10.96 -2.91 7.27
N HIS A 62 -11.83 -2.83 8.27
CA HIS A 62 -11.89 -1.72 9.21
C HIS A 62 -10.55 -1.51 9.90
N TYR A 63 -9.89 -2.58 10.35
CA TYR A 63 -8.57 -2.50 10.98
C TYR A 63 -7.54 -1.83 10.07
N VAL A 64 -7.45 -2.28 8.83
CA VAL A 64 -6.48 -1.73 7.87
C VAL A 64 -6.84 -0.30 7.50
N LEU A 65 -8.11 0.02 7.30
CA LEU A 65 -8.55 1.39 7.03
C LEU A 65 -8.16 2.36 8.17
N VAL A 66 -8.37 1.97 9.43
CA VAL A 66 -8.00 2.78 10.60
C VAL A 66 -6.49 2.92 10.76
N THR A 67 -5.73 1.85 10.48
CA THR A 67 -4.28 1.82 10.74
C THR A 67 -3.43 2.16 9.52
N GLY A 68 -4.05 2.32 8.36
CA GLY A 68 -3.40 2.56 7.07
C GLY A 68 -2.89 3.99 6.89
N GLY A 69 -3.28 4.95 7.73
CA GLY A 69 -2.85 6.34 7.59
C GLY A 69 -3.54 7.06 6.42
N ASP A 70 -2.79 7.82 5.63
CA ASP A 70 -3.35 8.68 4.57
C ASP A 70 -3.81 7.87 3.34
N TRP A 71 -5.10 7.53 3.28
CA TRP A 71 -5.68 6.81 2.16
C TRP A 71 -5.84 7.66 0.90
N LYS A 72 -5.97 8.99 1.05
CA LYS A 72 -6.13 9.91 -0.06
C LYS A 72 -4.88 9.92 -0.95
N GLY A 73 -3.70 9.78 -0.35
CA GLY A 73 -2.42 9.63 -1.07
C GLY A 73 -2.35 8.47 -2.06
N ASN A 74 -3.26 7.49 -1.99
CA ASN A 74 -3.31 6.39 -2.97
C ASN A 74 -4.09 6.72 -4.24
N GLU A 75 -4.84 7.82 -4.28
CA GLU A 75 -5.68 8.15 -5.44
C GLU A 75 -4.84 8.33 -6.72
N GLY A 76 -3.76 9.12 -6.65
CA GLY A 76 -2.86 9.32 -7.78
C GLY A 76 -2.19 8.03 -8.24
N LEU A 77 -1.74 7.20 -7.30
CA LEU A 77 -1.12 5.89 -7.57
C LEU A 77 -2.09 4.94 -8.28
N LEU A 78 -3.34 4.84 -7.80
CA LEU A 78 -4.35 3.96 -8.38
C LEU A 78 -4.81 4.44 -9.76
N ARG A 79 -4.94 5.76 -9.94
CA ARG A 79 -5.22 6.35 -11.27
C ARG A 79 -4.08 6.11 -12.25
N LEU A 80 -2.83 6.23 -11.79
CA LEU A 80 -1.65 5.92 -12.61
C LEU A 80 -1.66 4.45 -13.02
N ALA A 81 -1.89 3.52 -12.08
CA ALA A 81 -1.98 2.10 -12.38
C ALA A 81 -3.09 1.80 -13.40
N GLN A 82 -4.23 2.48 -13.30
CA GLN A 82 -5.31 2.38 -14.28
C GLN A 82 -4.87 2.90 -15.67
N HIS A 83 -4.25 4.08 -15.72
CA HIS A 83 -3.74 4.67 -16.97
C HIS A 83 -2.75 3.74 -17.69
N HIS A 84 -1.91 3.04 -16.92
CA HIS A 84 -0.98 2.04 -17.44
C HIS A 84 -1.61 0.66 -17.72
N GLY A 85 -2.92 0.50 -17.55
CA GLY A 85 -3.64 -0.74 -17.85
C GLY A 85 -3.38 -1.88 -16.85
N ARG A 86 -2.81 -1.58 -15.67
CA ARG A 86 -2.58 -2.58 -14.61
C ARG A 86 -3.86 -3.01 -13.91
N LEU A 87 -4.88 -2.15 -13.95
CA LEU A 87 -6.20 -2.42 -13.39
C LEU A 87 -7.21 -2.60 -14.53
N THR A 88 -7.94 -3.72 -14.49
CA THR A 88 -8.98 -4.04 -15.49
C THR A 88 -10.29 -3.27 -15.27
N ALA A 89 -10.45 -2.60 -14.13
CA ALA A 89 -11.64 -1.85 -13.78
C ALA A 89 -11.29 -0.45 -13.27
N LEU A 90 -12.17 0.52 -13.56
CA LEU A 90 -12.09 1.92 -13.12
C LEU A 90 -11.93 2.06 -11.59
N ARG A 91 -12.45 1.09 -10.84
CA ARG A 91 -12.45 1.10 -9.38
C ARG A 91 -12.18 -0.31 -8.85
N ILE A 92 -11.16 -0.45 -8.01
CA ILE A 92 -10.85 -1.71 -7.32
C ILE A 92 -12.01 -2.05 -6.38
N GLN A 93 -12.66 -3.19 -6.58
CA GLN A 93 -13.65 -3.72 -5.65
C GLN A 93 -12.99 -4.76 -4.75
N LEU A 94 -12.71 -4.37 -3.50
CA LEU A 94 -12.15 -5.25 -2.48
C LEU A 94 -13.04 -6.48 -2.28
N ARG A 95 -12.40 -7.64 -2.29
CA ARG A 95 -12.96 -8.98 -2.14
C ARG A 95 -12.38 -9.69 -0.93
N ALA A 96 -12.95 -10.84 -0.61
CA ALA A 96 -12.46 -11.71 0.46
C ALA A 96 -10.97 -12.06 0.30
N ASP A 97 -10.54 -12.40 -0.91
CA ASP A 97 -9.16 -12.82 -1.20
C ASP A 97 -8.14 -11.71 -0.93
N ASP A 98 -8.53 -10.45 -1.17
CA ASP A 98 -7.69 -9.29 -0.87
C ASP A 98 -7.41 -9.21 0.63
N LEU A 99 -8.41 -9.51 1.45
CA LEU A 99 -8.29 -9.47 2.91
C LEU A 99 -7.61 -10.70 3.52
N GLN A 100 -7.62 -11.82 2.80
CA GLN A 100 -6.89 -13.02 3.21
C GLN A 100 -5.38 -12.80 3.03
N ARG A 101 -4.98 -12.13 1.95
CA ARG A 101 -3.57 -11.87 1.59
C ARG A 101 -2.86 -10.86 2.51
N ILE A 102 -3.60 -10.14 3.35
CA ILE A 102 -3.00 -9.16 4.27
C ILE A 102 -2.11 -9.81 5.33
N GLY A 103 -2.36 -11.09 5.64
CA GLY A 103 -1.67 -11.82 6.68
C GLY A 103 -2.27 -11.58 8.06
N THR A 104 -1.47 -11.85 9.09
CA THR A 104 -1.91 -11.73 10.49
C THR A 104 -1.83 -10.29 10.98
N LYS A 105 -2.55 -9.98 12.07
CA LYS A 105 -2.47 -8.68 12.73
C LYS A 105 -1.02 -8.27 13.05
N ALA A 106 -0.21 -9.21 13.56
CA ALA A 106 1.18 -8.96 13.89
C ALA A 106 2.02 -8.56 12.67
N VAL A 107 1.73 -9.13 11.48
CA VAL A 107 2.37 -8.72 10.23
C VAL A 107 1.95 -7.32 9.83
N VAL A 108 0.66 -6.98 9.95
CA VAL A 108 0.14 -5.64 9.65
C VAL A 108 0.75 -4.58 10.58
N ASP A 109 0.84 -4.89 11.88
CA ASP A 109 1.32 -3.94 12.88
C ASP A 109 2.78 -3.53 12.64
N ARG A 110 3.61 -4.47 12.17
CA ARG A 110 5.02 -4.23 11.84
C ARG A 110 5.22 -3.38 10.59
N ARG A 111 4.19 -3.20 9.76
CA ARG A 111 4.27 -2.45 8.52
C ARG A 111 4.05 -0.96 8.75
N PRO A 112 4.77 -0.08 8.05
CA PRO A 112 4.41 1.33 7.95
C PRO A 112 3.01 1.52 7.33
N PRO A 113 2.32 2.63 7.63
CA PRO A 113 0.98 2.91 7.10
C PRO A 113 0.84 2.73 5.58
N SER A 114 1.72 3.31 4.75
CA SER A 114 1.66 3.17 3.29
C SER A 114 1.75 1.72 2.82
N VAL A 115 2.60 0.91 3.47
CA VAL A 115 2.74 -0.52 3.17
C VAL A 115 1.49 -1.31 3.61
N ARG A 116 0.85 -0.94 4.74
CA ARG A 116 -0.43 -1.54 5.16
C ARG A 116 -1.52 -1.30 4.12
N GLN A 117 -1.59 -0.09 3.57
CA GLN A 117 -2.54 0.25 2.52
C GLN A 117 -2.30 -0.57 1.26
N PHE A 118 -1.06 -0.56 0.80
CA PHE A 118 -0.65 -1.27 -0.40
C PHE A 118 -0.86 -2.79 -0.29
N THR A 119 -0.82 -3.34 0.92
CA THR A 119 -1.13 -4.75 1.15
C THR A 119 -2.54 -5.15 0.65
N LEU A 120 -3.53 -4.22 0.69
CA LEU A 120 -4.88 -4.53 0.22
C LEU A 120 -4.96 -4.76 -1.29
N TYR A 121 -4.20 -4.00 -2.08
CA TYR A 121 -4.43 -3.92 -3.52
C TYR A 121 -3.17 -4.11 -4.36
N GLY A 122 -1.98 -4.12 -3.80
CA GLY A 122 -0.71 -4.20 -4.54
C GLY A 122 -0.63 -5.41 -5.45
N HIS A 123 -1.15 -6.55 -4.97
CA HIS A 123 -1.24 -7.78 -5.76
C HIS A 123 -2.17 -7.69 -6.98
N ARG A 124 -3.05 -6.68 -7.05
CA ARG A 124 -3.92 -6.40 -8.20
C ARG A 124 -3.19 -5.61 -9.28
N LEU A 125 -2.02 -5.03 -8.98
CA LEU A 125 -1.29 -4.15 -9.89
C LEU A 125 -0.28 -4.88 -10.78
N GLY A 126 -0.03 -6.16 -10.51
CA GLY A 126 0.93 -6.99 -11.25
C GLY A 126 1.72 -7.90 -10.33
N GLU A 127 2.35 -8.92 -10.89
CA GLU A 127 3.23 -9.84 -10.15
C GLU A 127 4.50 -9.13 -9.65
N ASP A 128 4.99 -8.16 -10.43
CA ASP A 128 6.12 -7.28 -10.12
C ASP A 128 5.83 -6.26 -9.00
N LEU A 129 4.58 -6.19 -8.55
CA LEU A 129 4.05 -5.28 -7.52
C LEU A 129 3.51 -6.02 -6.28
N GLN A 130 3.74 -7.33 -6.17
CA GLN A 130 3.37 -8.12 -4.98
C GLN A 130 4.36 -7.93 -3.83
N LEU A 131 3.87 -7.55 -2.64
CA LEU A 131 4.66 -7.52 -1.42
C LEU A 131 5.19 -8.93 -1.05
N THR A 132 6.36 -9.30 -1.55
CA THR A 132 7.06 -10.52 -1.13
C THR A 132 7.83 -10.29 0.16
N ARG A 133 8.18 -11.36 0.88
CA ARG A 133 9.04 -11.27 2.09
C ARG A 133 10.36 -10.53 1.81
N MET A 134 10.86 -10.60 0.58
CA MET A 134 12.12 -9.98 0.15
C MET A 134 12.05 -8.44 0.12
N TRP A 135 10.84 -7.87 0.05
CA TRP A 135 10.66 -6.41 -0.02
C TRP A 135 10.66 -5.76 1.35
N PHE A 136 10.70 -6.55 2.43
CA PHE A 136 10.52 -6.08 3.81
C PHE A 136 11.77 -5.52 4.48
N SER A 137 12.81 -5.15 3.72
CA SER A 137 13.85 -4.23 4.20
C SER A 137 13.35 -2.78 4.34
N VAL A 138 12.04 -2.55 4.25
CA VAL A 138 11.41 -1.25 4.59
C VAL A 138 11.54 -0.99 6.09
N GLY A 139 12.62 -0.29 6.46
CA GLY A 139 12.63 0.64 7.59
C GLY A 139 12.40 0.10 9.00
N LEU A 140 12.93 -1.08 9.33
CA LEU A 140 13.10 -1.48 10.74
C LEU A 140 14.57 -1.69 11.16
N SER A 141 15.53 -1.49 10.26
CA SER A 141 16.96 -1.49 10.56
C SER A 141 17.63 -0.29 9.89
N ALA A 142 18.12 0.63 10.73
CA ALA A 142 19.05 1.73 10.46
C ALA A 142 19.08 2.28 9.02
N TRP A 143 18.18 3.22 8.72
CA TRP A 143 18.32 4.08 7.56
C TRP A 143 19.60 4.93 7.64
N PRO A 144 20.32 5.14 6.52
CA PRO A 144 21.44 6.08 6.49
C PRO A 144 21.00 7.48 6.96
N GLU A 145 21.86 8.16 7.74
CA GLU A 145 21.57 9.45 8.40
C GLU A 145 20.97 10.50 7.44
N ARG A 146 21.40 10.49 6.16
CA ARG A 146 20.93 11.39 5.10
C ARG A 146 19.43 11.37 4.83
N PHE A 147 18.73 10.30 5.20
CA PHE A 147 17.28 10.17 4.99
C PHE A 147 16.45 10.43 6.26
N ARG A 148 17.07 10.50 7.44
CA ARG A 148 16.36 10.74 8.70
C ARG A 148 15.68 12.11 8.74
N VAL A 149 16.23 13.12 8.05
CA VAL A 149 15.71 14.50 8.04
C VAL A 149 14.41 14.64 7.22
N ARG A 150 14.09 13.68 6.34
CA ARG A 150 12.88 13.69 5.49
C ARG A 150 11.95 12.49 5.72
N ALA A 151 12.18 11.69 6.77
CA ALA A 151 11.47 10.44 6.98
C ALA A 151 10.01 10.68 7.39
N ASP A 152 9.08 10.52 6.45
CA ASP A 152 7.66 10.34 6.77
C ASP A 152 7.47 8.95 7.39
N ALA A 153 7.15 8.88 8.69
CA ALA A 153 6.86 7.62 9.36
C ALA A 153 5.65 6.87 8.77
N GLY A 154 4.75 7.61 8.10
CA GLY A 154 3.60 7.09 7.37
C GLY A 154 3.94 6.48 6.02
N ASP A 155 4.98 7.00 5.37
CA ASP A 155 5.47 6.56 4.07
C ASP A 155 7.00 6.60 4.02
N PRO A 156 7.67 5.70 4.77
CA PRO A 156 9.11 5.76 4.89
C PRO A 156 9.75 5.46 3.55
N GLY A 157 10.99 5.92 3.38
CA GLY A 157 11.84 5.46 2.30
C GLY A 157 11.91 3.92 2.27
N CYS A 158 12.31 3.38 1.12
CA CYS A 158 12.66 1.98 0.97
C CYS A 158 13.89 1.82 0.07
N GLU A 159 14.61 0.72 0.28
CA GLU A 159 15.65 0.25 -0.65
C GLU A 159 15.12 -0.97 -1.38
N GLU A 160 15.28 -1.00 -2.70
CA GLU A 160 14.95 -2.19 -3.46
C GLU A 160 16.04 -3.26 -3.33
N VAL A 161 15.71 -4.31 -2.58
CA VAL A 161 16.57 -5.49 -2.40
C VAL A 161 16.88 -6.13 -3.74
N GLY A 162 18.16 -6.16 -4.10
CA GLY A 162 18.66 -6.75 -5.35
C GLY A 162 19.04 -5.74 -6.43
N ARG A 163 18.61 -4.47 -6.34
CA ARG A 163 19.07 -3.38 -7.22
C ARG A 163 19.88 -2.31 -6.50
N GLY A 164 19.74 -2.18 -5.18
CA GLY A 164 20.39 -1.11 -4.41
C GLY A 164 19.83 0.28 -4.71
N THR A 165 18.68 0.37 -5.39
CA THR A 165 18.01 1.65 -5.67
C THR A 165 17.32 2.13 -4.40
N GLU A 166 17.69 3.32 -3.95
CA GLU A 166 17.10 3.98 -2.80
C GLU A 166 15.94 4.89 -3.26
N TYR A 167 14.81 4.79 -2.56
CA TYR A 167 13.64 5.65 -2.78
C TYR A 167 13.36 6.46 -1.53
N SER A 168 13.05 7.74 -1.71
CA SER A 168 12.69 8.66 -0.62
C SER A 168 11.38 8.30 0.08
N SER A 169 10.48 7.57 -0.60
CA SER A 169 9.27 7.00 -0.01
C SER A 169 8.88 5.69 -0.69
N PHE A 170 8.15 4.83 0.03
CA PHE A 170 7.60 3.60 -0.52
C PHE A 170 6.67 3.87 -1.71
N ARG A 171 5.84 4.91 -1.66
CA ARG A 171 4.99 5.27 -2.81
C ARG A 171 5.79 5.70 -4.03
N SER A 172 6.91 6.40 -3.88
CA SER A 172 7.79 6.77 -4.99
C SER A 172 8.34 5.53 -5.72
N MET A 173 8.73 4.50 -4.97
CA MET A 173 9.13 3.20 -5.55
C MET A 173 8.00 2.58 -6.37
N ILE A 174 6.77 2.55 -5.83
CA ILE A 174 5.64 1.98 -6.56
C ILE A 174 5.31 2.77 -7.84
N ILE A 175 5.38 4.10 -7.79
CA ILE A 175 5.15 4.97 -8.96
C ILE A 175 6.18 4.67 -10.06
N GLU A 176 7.46 4.59 -9.71
CA GLU A 176 8.53 4.26 -10.64
C GLU A 176 8.30 2.89 -11.29
N ARG A 177 7.81 1.91 -10.53
CA ARG A 177 7.45 0.57 -11.02
C ARG A 177 6.20 0.51 -11.89
N LEU A 178 5.28 1.45 -11.73
CA LEU A 178 4.08 1.55 -12.57
C LEU A 178 4.38 2.16 -13.94
N ALA A 179 5.39 3.03 -14.04
CA ALA A 179 5.71 3.81 -15.23
C ALA A 179 6.19 3.01 -16.49
N PRO A 180 6.97 1.92 -16.40
CA PRO A 180 7.77 1.47 -17.54
C PRO A 180 7.02 0.65 -18.59
N GLN A 181 5.73 0.35 -18.42
CA GLN A 181 5.03 -0.57 -19.35
C GLN A 181 4.27 0.10 -20.51
N ARG A 182 4.10 1.43 -20.52
CA ARG A 182 3.51 2.16 -21.67
C ARG A 182 4.38 3.23 -22.28
N LEU A 183 5.48 3.61 -21.63
CA LEU A 183 6.51 4.36 -22.31
C LEU A 183 7.13 3.39 -23.32
N ARG A 184 6.89 3.61 -24.62
CA ARG A 184 7.82 3.11 -25.64
C ARG A 184 9.18 3.56 -25.16
N LEU A 185 9.98 2.63 -24.68
CA LEU A 185 11.33 2.88 -24.21
C LEU A 185 12.15 3.23 -25.47
N VAL A 186 12.06 4.49 -25.92
CA VAL A 186 12.76 4.94 -27.15
C VAL A 186 14.27 4.86 -26.93
N SER A 187 14.72 5.04 -25.68
CA SER A 187 16.00 4.56 -25.19
C SER A 187 15.96 4.44 -23.67
N CYS A 188 16.53 3.38 -23.11
CA CYS A 188 16.95 3.35 -21.71
C CYS A 188 18.46 3.49 -21.70
N ARG A 189 18.95 4.66 -21.28
CA ARG A 189 20.34 4.82 -20.89
C ARG A 189 20.39 4.66 -19.38
N SER A 190 20.72 3.46 -18.93
CA SER A 190 21.18 3.29 -17.56
C SER A 190 22.57 3.89 -17.46
N TRP A 191 22.67 5.08 -16.90
CA TRP A 191 23.98 5.63 -16.54
C TRP A 191 24.42 4.89 -15.29
N GLN A 192 25.39 4.00 -15.45
CA GLN A 192 26.12 3.47 -14.31
C GLN A 192 26.78 4.67 -13.61
N PRO A 193 26.71 4.77 -12.26
CA PRO A 193 27.22 5.91 -11.49
C PRO A 193 28.76 5.98 -11.43
N LEU A 194 29.45 5.49 -12.47
CA LEU A 194 30.91 5.44 -12.56
C LEU A 194 31.42 5.92 -13.92
N SER A 195 30.64 6.69 -14.69
CA SER A 195 31.18 7.34 -15.88
C SER A 195 31.71 8.73 -15.52
N ALA A 196 32.86 9.08 -16.08
CA ALA A 196 33.48 10.40 -15.91
C ALA A 196 32.56 11.59 -16.31
N GLU A 197 31.50 11.30 -17.06
CA GLU A 197 30.47 12.28 -17.43
C GLU A 197 29.52 12.61 -16.26
N TYR A 198 29.21 11.64 -15.40
CA TYR A 198 28.45 11.90 -14.17
C TYR A 198 29.22 12.85 -13.23
N ASP A 199 30.52 12.60 -13.05
CA ASP A 199 31.37 13.44 -12.21
C ASP A 199 31.50 14.86 -12.76
N ARG A 200 31.55 15.03 -14.09
CA ARG A 200 31.55 16.36 -14.72
C ARG A 200 30.25 17.13 -14.51
N ILE A 201 29.10 16.47 -14.66
CA ILE A 201 27.81 17.11 -14.45
C ILE A 201 27.62 17.47 -12.96
N SER A 202 28.03 16.57 -12.06
CA SER A 202 27.99 16.83 -10.62
C SER A 202 28.89 18.01 -10.24
N ALA A 203 30.11 18.08 -10.81
CA ALA A 203 31.04 19.18 -10.60
C ALA A 203 30.49 20.53 -11.09
N LEU A 204 29.79 20.56 -12.23
CA LEU A 204 29.14 21.78 -12.73
C LEU A 204 28.02 22.29 -11.81
N ILE A 205 27.25 21.39 -11.20
CA ILE A 205 26.17 21.75 -10.27
C ILE A 205 26.73 22.34 -8.95
N HIS A 206 27.96 21.99 -8.58
CA HIS A 206 28.59 22.42 -7.32
C HIS A 206 29.50 23.65 -7.49
N GLN A 207 29.54 24.29 -8.67
CA GLN A 207 30.26 25.54 -8.84
C GLN A 207 29.46 26.70 -8.22
N PRO A 208 30.05 27.51 -7.33
CA PRO A 208 29.44 28.74 -6.88
C PRO A 208 29.39 29.73 -8.05
N THR A 209 28.22 30.33 -8.25
CA THR A 209 27.96 31.42 -9.21
C THR A 209 28.81 32.65 -8.91
#